data_AF-A0A7S2AR08-F1
#
_entry.id   AF-A0A7S2AR08-F1
#
_cell.length_a   1.000
_cell.length_b   1.000
_cell.length_c   1.000
_cell.angle_alpha   90.00
_cell.angle_beta   90.00
_cell.angle_gamma   90.00
#
_symmetry.space_group_name_H-M   'P 1'
#
loop_
_entity.id
_entity.type
_entity.pdbx_description
1 polymer ?
#
loop_
_entity_poly.entity_id
_entity_poly.type
_entity_poly.pdbx_seq_one_letter_code
_entity_poly.pdbx_strand_id
1 'polypeptide(L)'
;GQLHSLVRVGAITDAERIEFLEEQGAQWLRMDFHTVFDSDDYLVVHKPFDVRIDLGKAKSRLFPEEFTVADWLKAEHNFTTMRFCHNLDAGTSGLLLAARNRASANAARLAFVARKVRKEYLALCFGHVDE
;
A
#
# COMPACT_ATOMS: atom_id res chain seq x y z
N GLY A 1 -5.24 -6.10 9.80
CA GLY A 1 -5.05 -7.08 8.71
C GLY A 1 -6.14 -8.12 8.76
N GLN A 2 -6.38 -8.76 7.63
CA GLN A 2 -7.45 -9.75 7.40
C GLN A 2 -7.39 -10.94 8.38
N LEU A 3 -6.18 -11.37 8.77
CA LEU A 3 -5.96 -12.43 9.76
C LEU A 3 -6.39 -12.05 11.19
N HIS A 4 -6.22 -10.79 11.60
CA HIS A 4 -6.65 -10.34 12.92
C HIS A 4 -8.19 -10.31 13.05
N SER A 5 -8.90 -10.02 11.96
CA SER A 5 -10.37 -10.16 11.94
C SER A 5 -10.81 -11.61 12.04
N LEU A 6 -10.06 -12.55 11.46
CA LEU A 6 -10.36 -13.99 11.54
C LEU A 6 -10.18 -14.54 12.96
N VAL A 7 -9.15 -14.08 13.69
CA VAL A 7 -8.99 -14.40 15.12
C VAL A 7 -10.16 -13.85 15.93
N ARG A 8 -10.59 -12.61 15.67
CA ARG A 8 -11.71 -11.99 16.41
C ARG A 8 -13.03 -12.72 16.27
N VAL A 9 -13.27 -13.37 15.13
CA VAL A 9 -14.48 -14.17 14.89
C VAL A 9 -14.30 -15.65 15.25
N GLY A 10 -13.14 -16.02 15.81
CA GLY A 10 -12.83 -17.41 16.17
C GLY A 10 -12.66 -18.35 14.98
N ALA A 11 -12.46 -17.81 13.77
CA ALA A 11 -12.25 -18.62 12.56
C ALA A 11 -10.86 -19.27 12.53
N ILE A 12 -9.89 -18.64 13.21
CA ILE A 12 -8.54 -19.18 13.45
C ILE A 12 -8.11 -18.78 14.86
N THR A 13 -7.21 -19.56 15.44
CA THR A 13 -6.52 -19.27 16.70
C THR A 13 -5.34 -18.32 16.48
N ASP A 14 -4.83 -17.72 17.56
CA ASP A 14 -3.59 -16.95 17.50
C ASP A 14 -2.38 -17.81 17.09
N ALA A 15 -2.38 -19.10 17.46
CA ALA A 15 -1.33 -20.05 17.06
C ALA A 15 -1.37 -20.32 15.56
N GLU A 16 -2.55 -20.63 15.01
CA GLU A 16 -2.74 -20.82 13.56
C GLU A 16 -2.44 -19.55 12.78
N ARG A 17 -2.71 -18.37 13.36
CA ARG A 17 -2.30 -17.09 12.76
C ARG A 17 -0.78 -16.95 12.70
N ILE A 18 -0.05 -17.33 13.75
CA ILE A 18 1.41 -17.29 13.77
C ILE A 18 1.97 -18.28 12.74
N GLU A 19 1.46 -19.51 12.73
CA GLU A 19 1.83 -20.54 11.75
C GLU A 19 1.57 -20.06 10.32
N PHE A 20 0.41 -19.45 10.04
CA PHE A 20 0.13 -18.83 8.74
C PHE A 20 1.15 -17.77 8.37
N LEU A 21 1.55 -16.91 9.31
CA LEU A 21 2.52 -15.85 9.07
C LEU A 21 3.92 -16.41 8.80
N GLU A 22 4.33 -17.45 9.51
CA GLU A 22 5.60 -18.14 9.34
C GLU A 22 5.66 -18.92 8.01
N GLU A 23 4.59 -19.62 7.64
CA GLU A 23 4.49 -20.38 6.39
C GLU A 23 4.45 -19.50 5.13
N GLN A 24 3.98 -18.25 5.24
CA GLN A 24 3.88 -17.35 4.09
C GLN A 24 5.24 -16.89 3.55
N GLY A 25 6.34 -17.10 4.30
CA GLY A 25 7.70 -16.72 3.87
C GLY A 25 7.78 -15.24 3.45
N ALA A 26 8.71 -14.89 2.56
CA ALA A 26 8.79 -13.54 1.96
C ALA A 26 7.55 -13.27 1.07
N GLN A 27 6.41 -13.03 1.71
CA GLN A 27 5.07 -12.88 1.12
C GLN A 27 5.05 -11.81 0.01
N TRP A 28 5.91 -10.80 0.12
CA TRP A 28 6.10 -9.77 -0.89
C TRP A 28 6.61 -10.30 -2.25
N LEU A 29 7.33 -11.43 -2.30
CA LEU A 29 7.74 -12.06 -3.57
C LEU A 29 6.54 -12.61 -4.36
N ARG A 30 5.41 -12.88 -3.68
CA ARG A 30 4.15 -13.34 -4.30
C ARG A 30 3.18 -12.20 -4.57
N MET A 31 3.41 -11.02 -3.97
CA MET A 31 2.56 -9.86 -4.14
C MET A 31 2.85 -9.20 -5.49
N ASP A 32 1.80 -8.84 -6.23
CA ASP A 32 1.92 -8.16 -7.53
C ASP A 32 2.28 -6.68 -7.37
N PHE A 33 3.48 -6.44 -6.88
CA PHE A 33 4.12 -5.13 -6.95
C PHE A 33 4.77 -4.96 -8.32
N HIS A 34 4.41 -3.89 -9.00
CA HIS A 34 5.14 -3.47 -10.18
C HIS A 34 5.02 -1.96 -10.39
N THR A 35 5.98 -1.42 -11.11
CA THR A 35 5.93 -0.03 -11.57
C THR A 35 5.01 0.06 -12.77
N VAL A 36 4.03 0.96 -12.70
CA VAL A 36 3.10 1.26 -13.80
C VAL A 36 3.60 2.42 -14.65
N PHE A 37 4.28 3.37 -14.02
CA PHE A 37 4.85 4.53 -14.71
C PHE A 37 6.10 5.02 -13.97
N ASP A 38 7.15 5.39 -14.71
CA ASP A 38 8.39 5.91 -14.16
C ASP A 38 8.91 7.08 -15.01
N SER A 39 9.17 8.22 -14.37
CA SER A 39 9.81 9.38 -14.98
C SER A 39 10.76 10.06 -13.98
N ASP A 40 11.45 11.11 -14.42
CA ASP A 40 12.35 11.92 -13.58
C ASP A 40 11.63 12.59 -12.39
N ASP A 41 10.32 12.79 -12.49
CA ASP A 41 9.52 13.50 -11.49
C ASP A 41 8.65 12.58 -10.63
N TYR A 42 8.08 11.55 -11.24
CA TYR A 42 7.03 10.73 -10.65
C TYR A 42 7.26 9.25 -10.87
N LEU A 43 6.77 8.46 -9.92
CA LEU A 43 6.70 7.02 -9.99
C LEU A 43 5.29 6.60 -9.58
N VAL A 44 4.66 5.74 -10.38
CA VAL A 44 3.37 5.13 -10.06
C VAL A 44 3.58 3.66 -9.80
N VAL A 45 3.19 3.21 -8.62
CA VAL A 45 3.28 1.82 -8.19
C VAL A 45 1.91 1.20 -8.21
N HIS A 46 1.80 -0.03 -8.72
CA HIS A 46 0.67 -0.89 -8.41
C HIS A 46 0.84 -1.45 -7.00
N LYS A 47 0.12 -0.87 -6.03
CA LYS A 47 0.12 -1.30 -4.64
C LYS A 47 -0.79 -2.52 -4.48
N PRO A 48 -0.31 -3.66 -3.95
CA PRO A 48 -1.14 -4.79 -3.58
C PRO A 48 -2.09 -4.48 -2.41
N PHE A 49 -3.11 -5.33 -2.23
CA PHE A 49 -3.98 -5.27 -1.05
C PHE A 49 -3.25 -5.78 0.20
N ASP A 50 -3.74 -5.40 1.37
CA ASP A 50 -3.19 -5.71 2.71
C ASP A 50 -1.72 -5.27 2.93
N VAL A 51 -1.25 -4.28 2.18
CA VAL A 51 0.09 -3.68 2.33
C VAL A 51 -0.02 -2.24 2.79
N ARG A 52 0.65 -1.89 3.89
CA ARG A 52 0.84 -0.48 4.32
C ARG A 52 1.78 0.26 3.38
N ILE A 53 1.50 1.54 3.17
CA ILE A 53 2.36 2.41 2.35
C ILE A 53 3.72 2.61 3.00
N ASP A 54 3.73 2.91 4.29
CA ASP A 54 4.92 3.11 5.12
C ASP A 54 4.65 2.74 6.58
N LEU A 55 5.67 2.88 7.44
CA LEU A 55 5.57 2.60 8.87
C LEU A 55 4.88 3.72 9.67
N GLY A 56 4.44 4.80 9.02
CA GLY A 56 3.84 5.97 9.64
C GLY A 56 4.74 6.64 10.68
N LYS A 57 4.12 7.38 11.60
CA LYS A 57 4.84 8.16 12.63
C LYS A 57 5.50 7.31 13.70
N ALA A 58 4.90 6.17 14.06
CA ALA A 58 5.45 5.28 15.08
C ALA A 58 6.73 4.57 14.61
N LYS A 59 6.96 4.50 13.29
CA LYS A 59 8.09 3.83 12.65
C LYS A 59 8.30 2.38 13.09
N SER A 60 7.25 1.76 13.63
CA SER A 60 7.25 0.38 14.08
C SER A 60 6.59 -0.51 13.04
N ARG A 61 7.18 -1.69 12.85
CA ARG A 61 6.52 -2.77 12.13
C ARG A 61 5.45 -3.40 13.02
N LEU A 62 4.35 -3.86 12.42
CA LEU A 62 3.29 -4.58 13.12
C LEU A 62 3.71 -6.02 13.47
N PHE A 63 4.64 -6.58 12.69
CA PHE A 63 5.28 -7.88 12.87
C PHE A 63 6.67 -7.85 12.20
N PRO A 64 7.63 -8.71 12.60
CA PRO A 64 9.03 -8.58 12.17
C PRO A 64 9.24 -8.58 10.65
N GLU A 65 8.43 -9.35 9.92
CA GLU A 65 8.51 -9.57 8.47
C GLU A 65 7.67 -8.58 7.65
N GLU A 66 7.01 -7.62 8.29
CA GLU A 66 6.13 -6.69 7.58
C GLU A 66 6.89 -5.96 6.48
N PHE A 67 6.32 -5.94 5.27
CA PHE A 67 6.89 -5.28 4.11
C PHE A 67 5.93 -4.20 3.60
N THR A 68 6.43 -2.99 3.40
CA THR A 68 5.64 -1.83 2.99
C THR A 68 5.97 -1.42 1.55
N VAL A 69 5.12 -0.57 0.95
CA VAL A 69 5.45 0.04 -0.36
C VAL A 69 6.76 0.82 -0.29
N ALA A 70 6.99 1.49 0.84
CA ALA A 70 8.22 2.16 1.17
C ALA A 70 9.45 1.24 1.12
N ASP A 71 9.36 0.02 1.66
CA ASP A 71 10.44 -0.97 1.61
C ASP A 71 10.69 -1.44 0.16
N TRP A 72 9.61 -1.72 -0.59
CA TRP A 72 9.69 -2.11 -2.00
C TRP A 72 10.36 -1.05 -2.87
N LEU A 73 9.94 0.21 -2.76
CA LEU A 73 10.51 1.33 -3.50
C LEU A 73 11.99 1.55 -3.18
N LYS A 74 12.39 1.34 -1.93
CA LYS A 74 13.78 1.44 -1.53
C LYS A 74 14.62 0.31 -2.16
N ALA A 75 14.08 -0.91 -2.20
CA ALA A 75 14.75 -2.07 -2.78
C ALA A 75 14.89 -1.96 -4.30
N GLU A 76 13.81 -1.64 -5.02
CA GLU A 76 13.75 -1.68 -6.48
C GLU A 76 14.26 -0.39 -7.15
N HIS A 77 14.07 0.77 -6.51
CA HIS A 77 14.31 2.08 -7.15
C HIS A 77 15.37 2.92 -6.44
N ASN A 78 16.04 2.38 -5.41
CA ASN A 78 16.97 3.10 -4.54
C ASN A 78 16.41 4.45 -4.05
N PHE A 79 15.10 4.52 -3.81
CA PHE A 79 14.45 5.73 -3.30
C PHE A 79 14.87 5.98 -1.85
N THR A 80 15.76 6.94 -1.65
CA THR A 80 16.24 7.29 -0.30
C THR A 80 15.26 8.16 0.48
N THR A 81 14.41 8.91 -0.23
CA THR A 81 13.36 9.74 0.37
C THR A 81 12.06 9.59 -0.41
N MET A 82 11.11 8.84 0.15
CA MET A 82 9.80 8.68 -0.44
C MET A 82 8.93 9.90 -0.17
N ARG A 83 8.24 10.38 -1.21
CA ARG A 83 7.25 11.45 -1.12
C ARG A 83 5.94 10.95 -1.73
N PHE A 84 5.20 10.15 -0.96
CA PHE A 84 3.87 9.71 -1.38
C PHE A 84 2.97 10.94 -1.54
N CYS A 85 2.37 11.07 -2.71
CA CYS A 85 1.56 12.24 -3.08
C CYS A 85 0.11 12.12 -2.57
N HIS A 86 -0.31 10.91 -2.24
CA HIS A 86 -1.59 10.57 -1.62
C HIS A 86 -1.47 9.23 -0.88
N ASN A 87 -2.51 8.86 -0.14
CA ASN A 87 -2.57 7.58 0.55
C ASN A 87 -3.58 6.63 -0.13
N LEU A 88 -3.36 5.33 0.09
CA LEU A 88 -4.31 4.25 -0.06
C LEU A 88 -4.36 3.48 1.27
N ASP A 89 -5.54 3.02 1.67
CA ASP A 89 -5.66 2.19 2.86
C ASP A 89 -4.91 0.86 2.67
N ALA A 90 -4.50 0.23 3.78
CA ALA A 90 -3.75 -1.03 3.73
C ALA A 90 -4.51 -2.08 2.91
N GLY A 91 -5.81 -2.25 3.16
CA GLY A 91 -6.68 -3.19 2.45
C GLY A 91 -7.06 -2.80 1.01
N THR A 92 -6.67 -1.61 0.53
CA THR A 92 -6.99 -1.15 -0.84
C THR A 92 -5.82 -1.45 -1.77
N SER A 93 -6.01 -2.17 -2.87
CA SER A 93 -5.02 -2.26 -3.94
C SER A 93 -5.15 -1.10 -4.93
N GLY A 94 -4.15 -0.92 -5.78
CA GLY A 94 -4.21 -0.02 -6.94
C GLY A 94 -3.10 1.01 -7.00
N LEU A 95 -3.31 2.04 -7.81
CA LEU A 95 -2.27 2.99 -8.20
C LEU A 95 -1.91 3.94 -7.05
N LEU A 96 -0.63 3.97 -6.69
CA LEU A 96 -0.06 4.89 -5.71
C LEU A 96 1.01 5.77 -6.36
N LEU A 97 0.81 7.09 -6.30
CA LEU A 97 1.75 8.07 -6.82
C LEU A 97 2.79 8.47 -5.77
N ALA A 98 4.07 8.35 -6.13
CA ALA A 98 5.20 8.92 -5.40
C ALA A 98 5.92 9.96 -6.26
N ALA A 99 6.45 11.00 -5.63
CA ALA A 99 7.30 12.00 -6.28
C ALA A 99 8.79 11.77 -5.94
N ARG A 100 9.66 11.93 -6.93
CA ARG A 100 11.12 11.82 -6.76
C ARG A 100 11.71 13.01 -6.01
N ASN A 101 11.13 14.19 -6.17
CA ASN A 101 11.66 15.43 -5.62
C ASN A 101 10.57 16.31 -4.95
N ARG A 102 11.01 17.34 -4.21
CA ARG A 102 10.11 18.23 -3.44
C ARG A 102 9.21 19.08 -4.33
N ALA A 103 9.70 19.49 -5.51
CA ALA A 103 8.93 20.31 -6.43
C ALA A 103 7.73 19.52 -6.99
N SER A 104 7.99 18.29 -7.45
CA SER A 104 6.96 17.39 -8.00
C SER A 104 5.99 16.93 -6.92
N ALA A 105 6.46 16.68 -5.69
CA ALA A 105 5.57 16.42 -4.55
C ALA A 105 4.62 17.59 -4.26
N ASN A 106 5.12 18.83 -4.32
CA ASN A 106 4.29 20.02 -4.12
C ASN A 106 3.30 20.24 -5.27
N ALA A 107 3.73 20.04 -6.51
CA ALA A 107 2.86 20.13 -7.69
C ALA A 107 1.72 19.10 -7.62
N ALA A 108 2.02 17.84 -7.31
CA ALA A 108 1.01 16.82 -7.11
C ALA A 108 0.07 17.16 -5.94
N ARG A 109 0.59 17.60 -4.79
CA ARG A 109 -0.22 18.05 -3.65
C ARG A 109 -1.22 19.15 -4.08
N LEU A 110 -0.76 20.15 -4.81
CA LEU A 110 -1.61 21.24 -5.29
C LEU A 110 -2.71 20.71 -6.23
N ALA A 111 -2.39 19.76 -7.12
CA ALA A 111 -3.38 19.13 -7.99
C ALA A 111 -4.43 18.32 -7.21
N PHE A 112 -4.03 17.57 -6.18
CA PHE A 112 -4.95 16.84 -5.29
C PHE A 112 -5.86 17.80 -4.52
N VAL A 113 -5.30 18.86 -3.92
CA VAL A 113 -6.06 19.87 -3.17
C VAL A 113 -7.04 20.62 -4.07
N ALA A 114 -6.61 20.98 -5.28
CA ALA A 114 -7.45 21.64 -6.27
C ALA A 114 -8.48 20.71 -6.96
N ARG A 115 -8.57 19.43 -6.54
CA ARG A 115 -9.46 18.40 -7.14
C ARG A 115 -9.29 18.24 -8.64
N LYS A 116 -8.07 18.43 -9.16
CA LYS A 116 -7.73 18.24 -10.58
C LYS A 116 -7.37 16.79 -10.91
N VAL A 117 -7.18 15.95 -9.89
CA VAL A 117 -6.87 14.53 -10.05
C VAL A 117 -8.16 13.72 -10.04
N ARG A 118 -8.42 12.98 -11.13
CA ARG A 118 -9.51 11.99 -11.20
C ARG A 118 -8.99 10.65 -10.69
N LYS A 119 -9.74 10.01 -9.78
CA LYS A 119 -9.46 8.67 -9.26
C LYS A 119 -10.70 7.82 -9.48
N GLU A 120 -10.51 6.65 -10.05
CA GLU A 120 -11.57 5.68 -10.32
C GLU A 120 -11.22 4.39 -9.58
N TYR A 121 -12.21 3.83 -8.88
CA TYR A 121 -12.06 2.63 -8.07
C TYR A 121 -13.11 1.62 -8.51
N LEU A 122 -12.70 0.37 -8.63
CA LEU A 122 -13.61 -0.76 -8.76
C LEU A 122 -13.76 -1.40 -7.38
N ALA A 123 -15.01 -1.57 -6.94
CA ALA A 123 -15.32 -2.18 -5.65
C ALA A 123 -16.51 -3.12 -5.79
N LEU A 124 -16.52 -4.16 -4.96
CA LEU A 124 -17.68 -5.03 -4.76
C LEU A 124 -18.35 -4.64 -3.45
N CYS A 125 -19.66 -4.38 -3.51
CA CYS A 125 -20.46 -3.94 -2.38
C CYS A 125 -21.47 -5.02 -1.99
N PHE A 126 -21.83 -5.05 -0.70
CA PHE A 126 -22.94 -5.88 -0.24
C PHE A 126 -24.28 -5.20 -0.54
N GLY A 127 -25.24 -5.95 -1.07
CA GLY A 127 -26.56 -5.45 -1.48
C GLY A 127 -26.61 -5.03 -2.94
N HIS A 128 -27.69 -4.37 -3.33
CA HIS A 128 -27.89 -3.83 -4.68
C HIS A 128 -27.79 -2.31 -4.60
N VAL A 129 -27.01 -1.72 -5.52
CA VAL A 129 -26.95 -0.27 -5.69
C VAL A 129 -28.10 0.10 -6.61
N ASP A 130 -29.08 0.83 -6.08
CA ASP A 130 -30.12 1.44 -6.89
C ASP A 130 -29.53 2.63 -7.68
N GLU A 131 -29.96 2.80 -8.93
CA GLU A 131 -29.56 3.91 -9.81
C GLU A 131 -30.22 5.24 -9.43
#